data_AF-L9MLW5-F1
#
_entry.id   AF-L9MLW5-F1
#
_cell.length_a   1.000
_cell.length_b   1.000
_cell.length_c   1.000
_cell.angle_alpha   90.00
_cell.angle_beta   90.00
_cell.angle_gamma   90.00
#
_symmetry.space_group_name_H-M   'P 1'
#
loop_
_entity.id
_entity.type
_entity.pdbx_description
1 polymer ?
#
loop_
_entity_poly.entity_id
_entity_poly.type
_entity_poly.pdbx_seq_one_letter_code
_entity_poly.pdbx_strand_id
1 'polypeptide(L)'
;MMKHNIIAILLSTLALSACAKTTNETHSNSTAQKTNEKNDLELQQRIKKLVEKTKKNMIFVQGGTFMMGDFGELVNKGKLPFDGDAHSKPLHKVTLDSYSLNAYKSSYEDLDTYSAATGSLKLWMIQIQIYDIKMLPLDSIGIKRVITANG
;
A
#
# COMPACT_ATOMS: atom_id res chain seq x y z
N MET A 1 -21.91 -36.86 37.63
CA MET A 1 -21.47 -36.94 39.03
C MET A 1 -20.11 -37.62 39.05
N MET A 2 -19.04 -36.87 39.37
CA MET A 2 -17.64 -37.26 39.72
C MET A 2 -16.77 -35.99 39.50
N LYS A 3 -16.68 -35.13 40.51
CA LYS A 3 -15.60 -34.97 41.52
C LYS A 3 -14.43 -34.12 41.01
N HIS A 4 -14.43 -32.87 41.49
CA HIS A 4 -13.40 -31.85 41.33
C HIS A 4 -12.18 -32.17 42.20
N ASN A 5 -10.98 -32.06 41.64
CA ASN A 5 -9.74 -31.95 42.42
C ASN A 5 -9.09 -30.60 42.14
N ILE A 6 -9.16 -29.74 43.16
CA ILE A 6 -8.53 -28.43 43.27
C ILE A 6 -7.06 -28.66 43.64
N ILE A 7 -6.13 -28.24 42.78
CA ILE A 7 -4.73 -28.04 43.18
C ILE A 7 -4.48 -26.53 43.14
N ALA A 8 -4.42 -25.95 44.33
CA ALA A 8 -4.02 -24.59 44.59
C ALA A 8 -2.51 -24.45 44.34
N ILE A 9 -2.12 -23.58 43.40
CA ILE A 9 -0.74 -23.09 43.31
C ILE A 9 -0.73 -21.68 43.87
N LEU A 10 0.07 -21.55 44.93
CA LEU A 10 0.24 -20.43 45.84
C LEU A 10 0.66 -19.11 45.16
N LEU A 11 0.14 -18.05 45.75
CA LEU A 11 0.50 -16.64 45.60
C LEU A 11 2.02 -16.39 45.53
N SER A 12 2.42 -15.63 44.52
CA SER A 12 3.54 -14.70 44.59
C SER A 12 3.04 -13.33 44.13
N THR A 13 2.27 -12.67 45.00
CA THR A 13 2.01 -11.24 44.93
C THR A 13 3.22 -10.51 45.50
N LEU A 14 4.11 -9.98 44.66
CA LEU A 14 4.94 -8.85 45.04
C LEU A 14 4.21 -7.56 44.63
N ALA A 15 3.60 -6.93 45.63
CA ALA A 15 3.40 -5.49 45.73
C ALA A 15 4.75 -4.75 45.52
N LEU A 16 4.88 -3.50 45.08
CA LEU A 16 3.97 -2.36 44.92
C LEU A 16 4.69 -1.41 43.93
N SER A 17 3.98 -0.81 42.97
CA SER A 17 4.32 0.54 42.52
C SER A 17 3.03 1.29 42.31
N ALA A 18 2.75 2.19 43.24
CA ALA A 18 1.65 3.12 43.17
C ALA A 18 1.98 4.21 42.15
N CYS A 19 1.21 4.31 41.06
CA CYS A 19 1.05 5.59 40.39
C CYS A 19 -0.02 6.37 41.15
N ALA A 20 0.44 7.26 42.03
CA ALA A 20 -0.40 8.19 42.76
C ALA A 20 -1.24 9.04 41.79
N LYS A 21 -2.53 9.18 42.08
CA LYS A 21 -3.33 10.30 41.62
C LYS A 21 -2.87 11.54 42.39
N THR A 22 -1.89 12.25 41.84
CA THR A 22 -1.59 13.61 42.26
C THR A 22 -2.52 14.55 41.50
N THR A 23 -3.53 15.05 42.20
CA THR A 23 -4.17 16.30 41.83
C THR A 23 -3.16 17.40 42.13
N ASN A 24 -2.30 17.73 41.16
CA ASN A 24 -1.61 19.01 41.09
C ASN A 24 -2.03 19.64 39.78
N GLU A 25 -2.73 20.76 39.88
CA GLU A 25 -2.98 21.61 38.74
C GLU A 25 -1.65 22.15 38.18
N THR A 26 -1.55 22.07 36.85
CA THR A 26 -0.93 23.07 35.95
C THR A 26 0.60 23.25 36.01
N HIS A 27 1.34 22.53 35.15
CA HIS A 27 1.60 22.96 33.76
C HIS A 27 2.27 21.87 32.90
N SER A 28 1.61 21.55 31.78
CA SER A 28 2.13 21.07 30.50
C SER A 28 2.83 19.70 30.45
N ASN A 29 2.06 18.65 30.13
CA ASN A 29 2.36 17.69 29.05
C ASN A 29 1.20 16.69 28.85
N SER A 30 0.00 17.19 28.52
CA SER A 30 -1.17 16.38 28.11
C SER A 30 -1.32 16.29 26.59
N THR A 31 -0.33 16.75 25.84
CA THR A 31 -0.44 16.98 24.40
C THR A 31 -0.09 15.74 23.56
N ALA A 32 0.87 14.91 23.98
CA ALA A 32 1.31 13.76 23.18
C ALA A 32 0.27 12.62 23.11
N GLN A 33 -0.44 12.34 24.22
CA GLN A 33 -1.36 11.21 24.30
C GLN A 33 -2.68 11.47 23.57
N LYS A 34 -3.25 12.68 23.69
CA LYS A 34 -4.44 13.10 22.91
C LYS A 34 -4.17 13.22 21.41
N THR A 35 -2.93 13.55 21.03
CA THR A 35 -2.56 13.72 19.61
C THR A 35 -2.51 12.38 18.90
N ASN A 36 -1.99 11.34 19.54
CA ASN A 36 -1.93 9.99 18.94
C ASN A 36 -3.32 9.36 18.76
N GLU A 37 -4.21 9.47 19.75
CA GLU A 37 -5.59 8.98 19.62
C GLU A 37 -6.39 9.74 18.55
N LYS A 38 -6.24 11.07 18.48
CA LYS A 38 -6.91 11.89 17.46
C LYS A 38 -6.46 11.53 16.05
N ASN A 39 -5.15 11.33 15.86
CA ASN A 39 -4.57 10.97 14.56
C ASN A 39 -5.00 9.57 14.10
N ASP A 40 -5.11 8.61 15.02
CA ASP A 40 -5.63 7.28 14.71
C ASP A 40 -7.11 7.35 14.29
N LEU A 41 -7.94 8.07 15.03
CA LEU A 41 -9.35 8.25 14.68
C LEU A 41 -9.55 8.92 13.31
N GLU A 42 -8.76 9.93 12.98
CA GLU A 42 -8.80 10.57 11.66
C GLU A 42 -8.40 9.59 10.55
N LEU A 43 -7.34 8.81 10.77
CA LEU A 43 -6.90 7.80 9.82
C LEU A 43 -7.99 6.73 9.59
N GLN A 44 -8.63 6.23 10.66
CA GLN A 44 -9.74 5.27 10.54
C GLN A 44 -10.90 5.83 9.72
N GLN A 45 -11.25 7.11 9.90
CA GLN A 45 -12.29 7.76 9.10
C GLN A 45 -11.90 7.85 7.62
N ARG A 46 -10.64 8.19 7.33
CA ARG A 46 -10.12 8.24 5.95
C ARG A 46 -10.12 6.86 5.29
N ILE A 47 -9.73 5.81 6.02
CA ILE A 47 -9.79 4.42 5.55
C ILE A 47 -11.23 4.04 5.22
N LYS A 48 -12.18 4.31 6.12
CA LYS A 48 -13.60 4.00 5.91
C LYS A 48 -14.14 4.70 4.65
N LYS A 49 -13.86 6.00 4.51
CA LYS A 49 -14.25 6.79 3.33
C LYS A 49 -13.64 6.22 2.05
N LEU A 50 -12.37 5.81 2.09
CA LEU A 50 -11.70 5.17 0.95
C LEU A 50 -12.40 3.86 0.57
N VAL A 51 -12.67 2.97 1.51
CA VAL A 51 -13.35 1.69 1.25
C VAL A 51 -14.73 1.90 0.64
N GLU A 52 -15.54 2.82 1.20
CA GLU A 52 -16.88 3.14 0.69
C GLU A 52 -16.81 3.74 -0.72
N LYS A 53 -15.90 4.68 -0.95
CA LYS A 53 -15.65 5.27 -2.27
C LYS A 53 -15.25 4.22 -3.30
N THR A 54 -14.30 3.34 -2.98
CA THR A 54 -13.82 2.29 -3.88
C THR A 54 -14.95 1.33 -4.25
N LYS A 55 -15.73 0.85 -3.26
CA LYS A 55 -16.87 -0.03 -3.52
C LYS A 55 -17.90 0.61 -4.44
N LYS A 56 -18.23 1.89 -4.23
CA LYS A 56 -19.16 2.63 -5.08
C LYS A 56 -18.62 2.87 -6.50
N ASN A 57 -17.30 2.97 -6.65
CA ASN A 57 -16.66 3.24 -7.93
C ASN A 57 -16.42 1.98 -8.79
N MET A 58 -16.72 0.79 -8.28
CA MET A 58 -16.57 -0.44 -9.04
C MET A 58 -17.72 -0.60 -10.04
N ILE A 59 -17.37 -0.79 -11.30
CA ILE A 59 -18.30 -1.16 -12.37
C ILE A 59 -18.17 -2.65 -12.67
N PHE A 60 -19.29 -3.29 -12.99
CA PHE A 60 -19.30 -4.66 -13.45
C PHE A 60 -18.96 -4.71 -14.93
N VAL A 61 -17.98 -5.52 -15.29
CA VAL A 61 -17.59 -5.81 -16.67
C VAL A 61 -18.00 -7.24 -16.97
N GLN A 62 -18.89 -7.39 -17.94
CA GLN A 62 -19.35 -8.70 -18.37
C GLN A 62 -18.20 -9.48 -19.01
N GLY A 63 -18.06 -10.73 -18.59
CA GLY A 63 -17.12 -11.68 -19.17
C GLY A 63 -17.46 -12.00 -20.63
N GLY A 64 -16.48 -12.55 -21.34
CA GLY A 64 -16.60 -12.78 -22.77
C GLY A 64 -15.27 -13.17 -23.40
N THR A 65 -15.29 -13.28 -24.72
CA THR A 65 -14.08 -13.52 -25.51
C THR A 65 -13.69 -12.26 -26.25
N PHE A 66 -12.45 -11.83 -26.05
CA PHE A 66 -11.89 -10.60 -26.59
C PHE A 66 -10.62 -10.90 -27.37
N MET A 67 -10.28 -10.01 -28.30
CA MET A 67 -8.97 -10.04 -28.96
C MET A 67 -8.00 -9.22 -28.11
N MET A 68 -6.90 -9.84 -27.65
CA MET A 68 -5.84 -9.19 -26.88
C MET A 68 -4.56 -9.10 -27.72
N GLY A 69 -3.92 -7.94 -27.68
CA GLY A 69 -2.71 -7.63 -28.45
C GLY A 69 -2.93 -6.50 -29.45
N ASP A 70 -1.95 -6.30 -30.32
CA ASP A 70 -1.99 -5.28 -31.37
C ASP A 70 -2.99 -5.66 -32.47
N PHE A 71 -4.13 -4.95 -32.50
CA PHE A 71 -5.17 -5.15 -33.49
C PHE A 71 -5.05 -4.23 -34.71
N GLY A 72 -3.92 -3.52 -34.87
CA GLY A 72 -3.66 -2.60 -35.97
C GLY A 72 -3.83 -3.25 -37.34
N GLU A 73 -3.35 -4.47 -37.51
CA GLU A 73 -3.49 -5.23 -38.77
C GLU A 73 -4.96 -5.48 -39.17
N LEU A 74 -5.89 -5.51 -38.20
CA LEU A 74 -7.31 -5.73 -38.44
C LEU A 74 -8.08 -4.45 -38.78
N VAL A 75 -7.70 -3.31 -38.19
CA VAL A 75 -8.47 -2.06 -38.27
C VAL A 75 -7.86 -1.03 -39.21
N ASN A 76 -6.55 -1.09 -39.45
CA ASN A 76 -5.88 -0.16 -40.34
C ASN A 76 -6.02 -0.64 -41.79
N LYS A 77 -6.39 0.28 -42.70
CA LYS A 77 -6.50 -0.02 -44.14
C LYS A 77 -5.21 -0.61 -44.73
N GLY A 78 -4.05 -0.15 -44.25
CA GLY A 78 -2.74 -0.63 -44.66
C GLY A 78 -2.27 -1.91 -43.96
N LYS A 79 -3.09 -2.48 -43.07
CA LYS A 79 -2.75 -3.64 -42.23
C LYS A 79 -1.44 -3.47 -41.45
N LEU A 80 -1.16 -2.25 -41.00
CA LEU A 80 0.03 -1.95 -40.21
C LEU A 80 -0.28 -2.12 -38.72
N PRO A 81 0.67 -2.64 -37.92
CA PRO A 81 0.56 -2.66 -36.46
C PRO A 81 0.52 -1.23 -35.90
N PHE A 82 -0.04 -1.07 -34.68
CA PHE A 82 0.01 0.21 -33.97
C PHE A 82 1.39 0.51 -33.38
N ASP A 83 2.16 -0.53 -33.04
CA ASP A 83 3.51 -0.39 -32.50
C ASP A 83 4.47 -1.46 -33.02
N GLY A 84 5.77 -1.23 -32.80
CA GLY A 84 6.83 -2.19 -33.10
C GLY A 84 7.18 -3.13 -31.94
N ASP A 85 6.41 -3.10 -30.84
CA ASP A 85 6.73 -3.89 -29.64
C ASP A 85 6.42 -5.36 -29.90
N ALA A 86 7.35 -6.25 -29.59
CA ALA A 86 7.15 -7.69 -29.71
C ALA A 86 6.21 -8.23 -28.62
N HIS A 87 6.11 -7.57 -27.46
CA HIS A 87 5.28 -7.99 -26.34
C HIS A 87 3.80 -7.63 -26.50
N SER A 88 3.45 -6.74 -27.44
CA SER A 88 2.06 -6.47 -27.83
C SER A 88 1.49 -7.54 -28.77
N LYS A 89 2.32 -8.51 -29.19
CA LYS A 89 2.03 -9.51 -30.21
C LYS A 89 2.20 -10.93 -29.64
N PRO A 90 1.55 -11.96 -30.24
CA PRO A 90 0.59 -11.87 -31.34
C PRO A 90 -0.80 -11.43 -30.85
N LEU A 91 -1.62 -10.95 -31.79
CA LEU A 91 -3.05 -10.78 -31.55
C LEU A 91 -3.71 -12.15 -31.35
N HIS A 92 -4.38 -12.37 -30.21
CA HIS A 92 -4.97 -13.67 -29.88
C HIS A 92 -6.28 -13.52 -29.10
N LYS A 93 -7.08 -14.60 -29.06
CA LYS A 93 -8.33 -14.63 -28.30
C LYS A 93 -8.06 -14.92 -26.82
N VAL A 94 -8.69 -14.16 -25.95
CA VAL A 94 -8.69 -14.36 -24.50
C VAL A 94 -10.14 -14.43 -24.02
N THR A 95 -10.46 -15.45 -23.23
CA THR A 95 -11.76 -15.57 -22.57
C THR A 95 -11.58 -15.21 -21.11
N LEU A 96 -12.38 -14.25 -20.64
CA LEU A 96 -12.38 -13.79 -19.26
C LEU A 96 -13.77 -14.03 -18.66
N ASP A 97 -13.77 -14.46 -17.40
CA ASP A 97 -14.99 -14.41 -16.58
C ASP A 97 -15.39 -12.97 -16.30
N SER A 98 -16.63 -12.77 -15.83
CA SER A 98 -17.09 -11.45 -15.44
C SER A 98 -16.35 -10.96 -14.20
N TYR A 99 -16.02 -9.67 -14.15
CA TYR A 99 -15.26 -9.07 -13.06
C TYR A 99 -15.77 -7.67 -12.72
N SER A 100 -15.23 -7.06 -11.68
CA SER A 100 -15.46 -5.66 -11.35
C SER A 100 -14.16 -4.86 -11.44
N LEU A 101 -14.25 -3.66 -12.00
CA LEU A 101 -13.11 -2.76 -12.18
C LEU A 101 -13.49 -1.37 -11.71
N ASN A 102 -12.55 -0.59 -11.20
CA ASN A 102 -12.81 0.82 -10.91
C ASN A 102 -13.14 1.58 -12.19
N ALA A 103 -14.20 2.39 -12.18
CA ALA A 103 -14.56 3.27 -13.30
C ALA A 103 -13.51 4.35 -13.58
N TYR A 104 -12.74 4.72 -12.55
CA TYR A 104 -11.72 5.77 -12.62
C TYR A 104 -10.43 5.31 -11.94
N LYS A 105 -9.30 5.90 -12.39
CA LYS A 105 -7.99 5.71 -11.77
C LYS A 105 -8.01 6.17 -10.30
N SER A 106 -7.32 5.43 -9.43
CA SER A 106 -7.13 5.82 -8.03
C SER A 106 -6.41 7.17 -7.91
N SER A 107 -6.86 8.03 -7.00
CA SER A 107 -6.22 9.33 -6.78
C SER A 107 -4.96 9.21 -5.92
N TYR A 108 -4.11 10.24 -5.95
CA TYR A 108 -2.97 10.33 -5.04
C TYR A 108 -3.40 10.37 -3.57
N GLU A 109 -4.52 11.02 -3.25
CA GLU A 109 -5.08 11.07 -1.89
C GLU A 109 -5.50 9.67 -1.38
N ASP A 110 -6.11 8.87 -2.26
CA ASP A 110 -6.52 7.49 -1.95
C ASP A 110 -5.28 6.65 -1.60
N LEU A 111 -4.21 6.81 -2.39
CA LEU A 111 -2.96 6.10 -2.17
C LEU A 111 -2.19 6.59 -0.93
N ASP A 112 -2.23 7.90 -0.64
CA ASP A 112 -1.67 8.47 0.58
C ASP A 112 -2.35 7.91 1.84
N THR A 113 -3.67 7.72 1.76
CA THR A 113 -4.45 7.09 2.84
C THR A 113 -4.10 5.62 2.99
N TYR A 114 -3.98 4.87 1.88
CA TYR A 114 -3.51 3.49 1.91
C TYR A 114 -2.09 3.37 2.49
N SER A 115 -1.19 4.27 2.12
CA SER A 115 0.20 4.26 2.59
C SER A 115 0.26 4.51 4.10
N ALA A 116 -0.49 5.50 4.59
CA ALA A 116 -0.61 5.76 6.02
C ALA A 116 -1.20 4.56 6.79
N ALA A 117 -2.20 3.89 6.23
CA ALA A 117 -2.83 2.72 6.85
C ALA A 117 -1.92 1.47 6.89
N THR A 118 -1.04 1.31 5.91
CA THR A 118 -0.14 0.15 5.81
C THR A 118 1.27 0.40 6.36
N GLY A 119 1.56 1.61 6.83
CA GLY A 119 2.90 2.01 7.24
C GLY A 119 3.89 2.14 6.07
N SER A 120 3.39 2.26 4.84
CA SER A 120 4.21 2.46 3.65
C SER A 120 4.60 3.93 3.48
N LEU A 121 5.76 4.18 2.87
CA LEU A 121 6.17 5.53 2.48
C LEU A 121 5.23 6.09 1.40
N LYS A 122 4.88 7.37 1.51
CA LYS A 122 4.07 8.05 0.50
C LYS A 122 4.83 8.16 -0.82
N LEU A 123 4.14 8.17 -1.96
CA LEU A 123 4.76 8.21 -3.30
C LEU A 123 5.77 9.35 -3.49
N TRP A 124 5.40 10.57 -3.10
CA TRP A 124 6.30 11.72 -3.19
C TRP A 124 7.57 11.56 -2.32
N MET A 125 7.51 10.82 -1.21
CA MET A 125 8.69 10.52 -0.40
C MET A 125 9.60 9.50 -1.10
N ILE A 126 9.01 8.52 -1.80
CA ILE A 126 9.76 7.57 -2.63
C ILE A 126 10.44 8.31 -3.79
N GLN A 127 9.73 9.25 -4.42
CA GLN A 127 10.28 10.02 -5.54
C GLN A 127 11.45 10.90 -5.10
N ILE A 128 11.34 11.59 -3.95
CA ILE A 128 12.45 12.34 -3.34
C ILE A 128 13.64 11.42 -3.03
N GLN A 129 13.40 10.26 -2.39
CA GLN A 129 14.48 9.30 -2.09
C GLN A 129 15.18 8.76 -3.34
N ILE A 130 14.46 8.51 -4.43
CA ILE A 130 15.06 8.09 -5.71
C ILE A 130 15.94 9.21 -6.29
N TYR A 131 15.51 10.47 -6.19
CA TYR A 131 16.32 11.60 -6.64
C TYR A 131 17.53 11.85 -5.75
N ASP A 132 17.39 11.74 -4.43
CA ASP A 132 18.49 11.88 -3.47
C ASP A 132 19.54 10.78 -3.66
N ILE A 133 19.13 9.52 -3.88
CA ILE A 133 20.05 8.40 -4.19
C ILE A 133 20.77 8.62 -5.53
N LYS A 134 20.09 9.18 -6.53
CA LYS A 134 20.68 9.48 -7.84
C LYS A 134 21.59 10.72 -7.83
N MET A 135 21.42 11.61 -6.85
CA MET A 135 22.27 12.80 -6.65
C MET A 135 23.49 12.52 -5.77
N LEU A 136 23.58 11.37 -5.11
CA LEU A 136 24.82 10.96 -4.44
C LEU A 136 25.90 10.76 -5.50
N PRO A 137 27.06 11.45 -5.39
CA PRO A 137 28.09 11.34 -6.39
C PRO A 137 28.62 9.90 -6.40
N LEU A 138 28.69 9.32 -7.61
CA LEU A 138 29.06 7.92 -7.87
C LEU A 138 30.51 7.57 -7.45
N ASP A 139 31.26 8.54 -6.93
CA ASP A 139 32.60 8.41 -6.39
C ASP A 139 32.63 8.03 -4.90
N SER A 140 31.52 8.22 -4.18
CA SER A 140 31.43 8.01 -2.73
C SER A 140 31.05 6.57 -2.36
N ILE A 141 30.53 5.80 -3.31
CA ILE A 141 30.33 4.36 -3.18
C ILE A 141 31.47 3.71 -3.95
N GLY A 142 32.42 3.11 -3.25
CA GLY A 142 33.67 2.53 -3.77
C GLY A 142 33.51 1.35 -4.74
N ILE A 143 32.52 1.35 -5.62
CA ILE A 143 32.37 0.40 -6.72
C ILE A 143 33.36 0.81 -7.82
N LYS A 144 34.61 0.34 -7.70
CA LYS A 144 35.53 0.30 -8.84
C LYS A 144 34.82 -0.45 -9.97
N ARG A 145 34.55 0.26 -11.05
CA ARG A 145 34.10 -0.28 -12.33
C ARG A 145 35.14 -1.30 -12.80
N VAL A 146 34.89 -2.59 -12.57
CA VAL A 146 35.64 -3.67 -13.22
C VAL A 146 35.12 -3.74 -14.66
N ILE A 147 35.78 -2.99 -15.54
CA ILE A 147 35.68 -3.22 -16.97
C ILE A 147 36.67 -4.36 -17.25
N THR A 148 36.16 -5.59 -17.34
CA THR A 148 36.90 -6.66 -18.01
C THR A 148 36.37 -6.70 -19.43
N ALA A 149 37.12 -6.09 -20.35
CA ALA A 149 37.04 -6.43 -21.76
C ALA A 149 37.59 -7.87 -21.91
N ASN A 150 36.85 -8.74 -22.58
CA ASN A 150 37.36 -10.02 -23.07
C ASN A 150 36.74 -10.32 -24.42
N GLY A 151 37.62 -10.50 -25.41
CA GLY A 151 37.40 -11.30 -26.62
C GLY A 151 36.75 -10.59 -27.78
#